data_AF-A0A7J4FN31-F1
#
_entry.id   AF-A0A7J4FN31-F1
#
_cell.length_a   1.000
_cell.length_b   1.000
_cell.length_c   1.000
_cell.angle_alpha   90.00
_cell.angle_beta   90.00
_cell.angle_gamma   90.00
#
_symmetry.space_group_name_H-M   'P 1'
#
loop_
_entity.id
_entity.type
_entity.pdbx_description
1 polymer ?
#
loop_
_entity_poly.entity_id
_entity_poly.type
_entity_poly.pdbx_seq_one_letter_code
_entity_poly.pdbx_strand_id
1 'polypeptide(L)' 'MSSRTFRNGHLENRGGILYIDGVSSLELAEKFDTPLYVLAERRIRENYRRLYNAFKKYYDKVRIYYSAK' A
#
# COMPACT_ATOMS: atom_id res chain seq x y z
N MET A 1 -4.60 24.32 6.66
CA MET A 1 -3.92 23.06 7.02
C MET A 1 -3.79 22.21 5.77
N SER A 2 -2.59 22.15 5.20
CA SER A 2 -2.35 21.46 3.92
C SER A 2 -2.48 19.94 4.11
N SER A 3 -3.53 19.35 3.55
CA SER A 3 -3.64 17.91 3.42
C SER A 3 -2.55 17.44 2.46
N ARG A 4 -1.50 16.79 3.00
CA ARG A 4 -0.60 15.99 2.18
C ARG A 4 -1.40 14.83 1.61
N THR A 5 -1.96 15.03 0.42
CA THR A 5 -2.60 13.97 -0.35
C THR A 5 -1.55 12.92 -0.68
N PHE A 6 -1.55 11.80 0.01
CA PHE A 6 -0.74 10.64 -0.37
C PHE A 6 -1.19 10.21 -1.77
N ARG A 7 -0.28 10.25 -2.75
CA ARG A 7 -0.60 10.18 -4.19
C ARG A 7 -1.35 8.92 -4.65
N ASN A 8 -1.47 7.89 -3.82
CA ASN A 8 -2.32 6.72 -4.05
C ASN A 8 -3.13 6.49 -2.76
N GLY A 9 -4.46 6.56 -2.80
CA GLY A 9 -5.36 6.53 -1.64
C GLY A 9 -5.49 5.18 -0.90
N HIS A 10 -4.36 4.56 -0.56
CA HIS A 10 -4.32 3.34 0.27
C HIS A 10 -4.35 3.65 1.77
N LEU A 11 -4.12 4.91 2.16
CA LEU A 11 -4.28 5.41 3.52
C LEU A 11 -5.19 6.63 3.49
N GLU A 12 -6.26 6.58 4.27
CA GLU A 12 -7.26 7.66 4.36
C GLU A 12 -7.55 7.98 5.82
N ASN A 13 -7.79 9.27 6.11
CA ASN A 13 -8.35 9.69 7.38
C ASN A 13 -9.85 9.98 7.17
N ARG A 14 -10.72 9.23 7.86
CA ARG A 14 -12.17 9.45 7.85
C ARG A 14 -12.62 9.74 9.29
N GLY A 15 -12.81 11.01 9.61
CA GLY A 15 -13.27 11.43 10.94
C GLY A 15 -12.29 11.10 12.08
N GLY A 16 -10.98 11.16 11.84
CA GLY A 16 -9.95 10.81 12.82
C GLY A 16 -9.58 9.32 12.85
N ILE A 17 -10.31 8.48 12.11
CA ILE A 17 -10.04 7.04 12.00
C ILE A 17 -9.17 6.79 10.77
N LEU A 18 -8.11 6.00 10.93
CA LEU A 18 -7.26 5.55 9.84
C LEU A 18 -7.93 4.41 9.08
N TYR A 19 -8.04 4.56 7.77
CA TYR A 19 -8.46 3.50 6.87
C TYR A 19 -7.27 3.04 6.02
N ILE A 20 -7.05 1.72 5.97
CA ILE A 20 -5.97 1.07 5.23
C ILE A 20 -6.61 0.23 4.12
N ASP A 21 -6.35 0.57 2.86
CA ASP A 21 -7.00 -0.02 1.67
C ASP A 21 -8.54 -0.08 1.81
N GLY A 22 -9.14 0.95 2.41
CA GLY A 22 -10.59 1.06 2.61
C GLY A 22 -11.15 0.36 3.85
N VAL A 23 -10.30 -0.27 4.68
CA VAL A 23 -10.70 -0.96 5.92
C VAL A 23 -10.31 -0.15 7.15
N SER A 24 -11.21 -0.02 8.12
CA SER A 24 -10.98 0.72 9.36
C SER A 24 -9.89 0.08 10.22
N SER A 25 -8.93 0.87 10.72
CA SER A 25 -7.92 0.39 11.68
C SER A 25 -8.54 -0.05 13.01
N LEU A 26 -9.68 0.53 13.40
CA LEU A 26 -10.40 0.13 14.61
C LEU A 26 -11.05 -1.24 14.44
N GLU A 27 -11.68 -1.49 13.28
CA GLU A 27 -12.28 -2.80 12.96
C GLU A 27 -11.21 -3.89 12.94
N LEU A 28 -10.04 -3.60 12.38
CA LEU A 28 -8.91 -4.53 12.38
C LEU A 28 -8.42 -4.85 13.80
N ALA A 29 -8.30 -3.83 14.67
CA ALA A 29 -7.87 -4.02 16.05
C ALA A 29 -8.91 -4.80 16.88
N GLU A 30 -10.21 -4.51 16.73
CA GLU A 30 -11.27 -5.26 17.41
C GLU A 30 -11.32 -6.72 16.95
N LYS A 31 -11.12 -6.98 15.66
CA LYS A 31 -11.26 -8.31 15.07
C LYS A 31 -10.05 -9.22 15.34
N PHE A 32 -8.84 -8.67 15.36
CA PHE A 32 -7.61 -9.46 15.40
C PHE A 32 -6.74 -9.21 16.64
N ASP A 33 -7.18 -8.34 17.54
CA ASP A 33 -6.45 -7.89 18.74
C ASP A 33 -5.09 -7.23 18.39
N THR A 34 -4.33 -6.84 19.40
CA THR A 34 -3.04 -6.14 19.25
C THR A 34 -1.91 -6.84 20.01
N PRO A 35 -0.65 -6.78 19.52
CA PRO A 35 -0.16 -6.04 18.34
C PRO A 35 -0.52 -6.70 17.00
N LEU A 36 -0.86 -5.88 16.00
CA LEU A 36 -1.24 -6.31 14.67
C LEU A 36 -0.39 -5.64 13.58
N TYR A 37 0.15 -6.43 12.67
CA TYR A 37 0.77 -5.95 11.44
C TYR A 37 -0.22 -6.06 10.27
N VAL A 38 -0.44 -4.95 9.58
CA VAL A 38 -1.37 -4.88 8.43
C VAL A 38 -0.59 -4.56 7.16
N LEU A 39 -0.81 -5.35 6.13
CA LEU A 39 -0.22 -5.16 4.80
C LEU A 39 -1.30 -4.76 3.79
N ALA A 40 -1.01 -3.73 3.01
CA ALA A 40 -1.85 -3.22 1.93
C ALA A 40 -1.45 -3.85 0.59
N GLU A 41 -2.18 -4.88 0.13
CA GLU A 41 -1.86 -5.61 -1.11
C GLU A 41 -1.84 -4.69 -2.33
N ARG A 42 -2.81 -3.75 -2.43
CA ARG A 42 -2.88 -2.83 -3.56
C ARG A 42 -1.62 -2.01 -3.68
N ARG A 43 -1.11 -1.50 -2.54
CA ARG A 43 0.14 -0.75 -2.48
C ARG A 43 1.33 -1.58 -2.97
N ILE A 44 1.41 -2.85 -2.58
CA ILE A 44 2.48 -3.77 -3.01
C ILE A 44 2.43 -3.95 -4.54
N ARG A 45 1.24 -4.22 -5.10
CA ARG A 45 1.05 -4.39 -6.55
C ARG A 45 1.34 -3.12 -7.33
N GLU A 46 0.90 -1.97 -6.84
CA GLU A 46 1.16 -0.66 -7.47
C GLU A 46 2.66 -0.34 -7.48
N ASN A 47 3.37 -0.61 -6.39
CA ASN A 47 4.82 -0.46 -6.32
C ASN A 47 5.54 -1.36 -7.34
N TYR A 48 5.15 -2.63 -7.43
CA TYR A 48 5.69 -3.55 -8.44
C TYR A 48 5.44 -3.04 -9.85
N ARG A 49 4.19 -2.67 -10.18
CA ARG A 49 3.82 -2.17 -11.51
C ARG A 49 4.58 -0.89 -11.87
N ARG A 50 4.74 0.03 -10.91
CA ARG A 50 5.53 1.26 -11.11
C ARG A 50 6.96 0.93 -11.52
N LEU A 51 7.59 0.00 -10.81
CA LEU A 51 8.95 -0.43 -11.11
C LEU A 51 9.02 -1.14 -12.46
N TYR A 52 8.18 -2.14 -12.69
CA TYR A 52 8.13 -2.90 -13.93
C TYR A 52 7.91 -2.01 -15.16
N ASN A 53 6.93 -1.10 -15.10
CA ASN A 53 6.61 -0.20 -16.20
C ASN A 53 7.71 0.84 -16.46
N ALA A 54 8.55 1.16 -15.47
CA ALA A 54 9.69 2.05 -15.70
C ALA A 54 10.77 1.37 -16.57
N PHE A 55 11.06 0.09 -16.32
CA PHE A 55 12.08 -0.66 -17.05
C PHE A 55 11.58 -1.22 -18.39
N LYS A 56 10.32 -1.68 -18.45
CA LYS A 56 9.73 -2.25 -19.68
C LYS A 56 9.73 -1.27 -20.86
N LYS A 57 9.77 0.05 -20.59
CA LYS A 57 9.89 1.08 -21.64
C LYS A 57 11.19 1.00 -22.44
N TYR A 58 12.24 0.43 -21.86
CA TYR A 58 13.60 0.44 -22.41
C TYR A 58 14.14 -0.96 -22.71
N TYR A 59 13.53 -2.01 -22.17
CA TYR A 59 14.00 -3.39 -22.31
C TYR A 59 12.84 -4.36 -22.57
N ASP A 60 13.01 -5.22 -23.57
CA ASP A 60 11.98 -6.20 -23.98
C ASP A 60 11.72 -7.30 -22.93
N LYS A 61 12.75 -7.64 -22.15
CA LYS A 61 12.71 -8.70 -21.14
C LYS A 61 13.19 -8.18 -19.80
N VAL A 62 12.25 -7.94 -18.90
CA VAL A 62 12.53 -7.50 -17.52
C VAL A 62 12.01 -8.54 -16.55
N ARG A 63 12.85 -8.94 -15.59
CA ARG A 63 12.47 -9.75 -14.43
C ARG A 63 12.81 -8.97 -13.17
N ILE A 64 11.85 -8.86 -12.26
CA ILE A 64 12.01 -8.20 -10.97
C ILE A 64 11.89 -9.28 -9.90
N TYR A 65 12.92 -9.42 -9.07
CA TYR A 65 12.93 -10.32 -7.93
C TYR A 65 12.77 -9.51 -6.65
N TYR A 66 11.95 -10.01 -5.73
CA TYR A 66 11.89 -9.48 -4.38
C TYR A 66 12.99 -10.12 -3.55
N SER A 67 13.83 -9.30 -2.91
CA SER A 67 14.84 -9.79 -1.97
C SER A 67 14.15 -10.15 -0.65
N ALA A 68 13.81 -11.42 -0.47
CA ALA A 68 13.47 -11.97 0.83
C ALA A 68 14.78 -12.30 1.55
N LYS A 69 15.17 -11.45 2.49
CA LYS A 69 16.36 -11.64 3.34
C LYS A 69 15.95 -12.29 4.65
#